data_AF-A0A1F4YMM7-F1
#
_entry.id   AF-A0A1F4YMM7-F1
#
_cell.length_a   1.000
_cell.length_b   1.000
_cell.length_c   1.000
_cell.angle_alpha   90.00
_cell.angle_beta   90.00
_cell.angle_gamma   90.00
#
_symmetry.space_group_name_H-M   'P 1'
#
loop_
_entity.id
_entity.type
_entity.pdbx_description
1 polymer ?
#
loop_
_entity_poly.entity_id
_entity_poly.type
_entity_poly.pdbx_seq_one_letter_code
_entity_poly.pdbx_strand_id
1 'polypeptide(L)'
;MRYQTPYLKTLRFRWYRLVERDQRSVESVCTLYGIPKKTYYKWYRRDHGLAPCAYRTRLTDRKTKLTQPIRQFIEDTKYVTNYGPLKMKFAVKRAFHIDVSTTIIYRYYQRRKLIQKPQRTMPWYEPLKEHLVVTRAGQGVQMDVKYVYATGKRQYQFSVLDPYTESYHCTIAEAKTSNNAIVALQAAEKYFRFPITSVQTDNGSEFRGNLHTWLVKHRIPHYFIPKHSPYWNAQVERIHKTVDDEYYQNPRRTWKTIHDWLHFYNYKRLHQTLNGLTPHEKVLQSVTLDC
;
A
#
# COMPACT_ATOMS: atom_id res chain seq x y z
N MET A 1 26.87 -4.14 -4.67
CA MET A 1 28.31 -4.28 -4.36
C MET A 1 29.07 -4.52 -5.66
N ARG A 2 29.86 -3.55 -6.11
CA ARG A 2 30.76 -3.74 -7.26
C ARG A 2 31.79 -4.79 -6.82
N TYR A 3 31.92 -5.88 -7.56
CA TYR A 3 33.00 -6.86 -7.36
C TYR A 3 34.32 -6.10 -7.44
N GLN A 4 34.93 -5.80 -6.28
CA GLN A 4 36.29 -5.30 -6.23
C GLN A 4 37.16 -6.43 -6.78
N THR A 5 37.74 -6.20 -7.96
CA THR A 5 38.78 -7.08 -8.45
C THR A 5 39.92 -7.02 -7.41
N PRO A 6 40.40 -8.15 -6.89
CA PRO A 6 41.29 -8.19 -5.72
C PRO A 6 42.63 -7.45 -5.91
N TYR A 7 42.95 -7.00 -7.13
CA TYR A 7 44.19 -6.32 -7.47
C TYR A 7 43.91 -5.06 -8.30
N LEU A 8 43.72 -3.93 -7.60
CA LEU A 8 43.53 -2.62 -8.22
C LEU A 8 44.68 -2.29 -9.18
N LYS A 9 44.39 -1.61 -10.30
CA LYS A 9 45.40 -1.26 -11.31
C LYS A 9 46.57 -0.45 -10.72
N THR A 10 46.25 0.45 -9.80
CA THR A 10 47.23 1.25 -9.04
C THR A 10 48.17 0.39 -8.19
N LEU A 11 47.65 -0.68 -7.56
CA LEU A 11 48.45 -1.63 -6.79
C LEU A 11 49.37 -2.44 -7.71
N ARG A 12 48.86 -2.89 -8.87
CA ARG A 12 49.64 -3.62 -9.87
C ARG A 12 50.83 -2.81 -10.40
N PHE A 13 50.63 -1.53 -10.69
CA PHE A 13 51.71 -0.63 -11.08
C PHE A 13 52.79 -0.46 -10.00
N ARG A 14 52.43 -0.56 -8.71
CA ARG A 14 53.43 -0.56 -7.64
C ARG A 14 54.30 -1.81 -7.68
N TRP A 15 53.72 -2.97 -7.99
CA TRP A 15 54.50 -4.20 -8.17
C TRP A 15 55.53 -4.04 -9.28
N TYR A 16 55.10 -3.51 -10.44
CA TYR A 16 55.98 -3.31 -11.59
C TYR A 16 57.10 -2.31 -11.28
N ARG A 17 56.77 -1.18 -10.64
CA ARG A 17 57.76 -0.18 -10.23
C ARG A 17 58.85 -0.75 -9.31
N LEU A 18 58.49 -1.61 -8.35
CA LEU A 18 59.46 -2.22 -7.42
C LEU A 18 60.43 -3.17 -8.14
N VAL A 19 59.97 -3.83 -9.19
CA VAL A 19 60.80 -4.74 -10.00
C VAL A 19 61.64 -3.96 -11.01
N GLU A 20 61.02 -3.02 -11.74
CA GLU A 20 61.65 -2.32 -12.87
C GLU A 20 62.56 -1.17 -12.43
N ARG A 21 62.15 -0.38 -11.43
CA ARG A 21 62.90 0.79 -10.94
C ARG A 21 63.79 0.45 -9.76
N ASP A 22 63.24 -0.26 -8.78
CA ASP A 22 63.94 -0.53 -7.52
C ASP A 22 64.74 -1.86 -7.58
N GLN A 23 64.79 -2.51 -8.76
CA GLN A 23 65.56 -3.71 -9.09
C GLN A 23 65.37 -4.88 -8.10
N ARG A 24 64.19 -4.97 -7.47
CA ARG A 24 63.87 -6.10 -6.59
C ARG A 24 63.48 -7.33 -7.41
N SER A 25 63.76 -8.51 -6.89
CA SER A 25 63.32 -9.76 -7.51
C SER A 25 61.78 -9.86 -7.48
N VAL A 26 61.20 -10.43 -8.54
CA VAL A 26 59.75 -10.70 -8.62
C VAL A 26 59.28 -11.56 -7.44
N GLU A 27 60.13 -12.46 -6.96
CA GLU A 27 59.89 -13.28 -5.77
C GLU A 27 59.71 -12.44 -4.50
N SER A 28 60.63 -11.51 -4.24
CA SER A 28 60.54 -10.60 -3.10
C SER A 28 59.24 -9.78 -3.13
N VAL A 29 58.88 -9.24 -4.30
CA VAL A 29 57.64 -8.47 -4.47
C VAL A 29 56.40 -9.34 -4.27
N CYS A 30 56.42 -10.58 -4.78
CA CYS A 30 55.31 -11.51 -4.60
C CYS A 30 55.10 -11.90 -3.13
N THR A 31 56.19 -12.15 -2.40
CA THR A 31 56.16 -12.44 -0.96
C THR A 31 55.68 -11.22 -0.17
N LEU A 32 56.17 -10.01 -0.49
CA LEU A 32 55.80 -8.76 0.18
C LEU A 32 54.29 -8.46 0.08
N TYR A 33 53.69 -8.69 -1.09
CA TYR A 33 52.27 -8.42 -1.34
C TYR A 33 51.37 -9.65 -1.16
N GLY A 34 51.92 -10.80 -0.75
CA GLY A 34 51.15 -12.04 -0.57
C GLY A 34 50.48 -12.54 -1.86
N ILE A 35 51.12 -12.34 -3.01
CA ILE A 35 50.57 -12.75 -4.32
C ILE A 35 51.34 -13.95 -4.90
N PRO A 36 50.66 -14.89 -5.58
CA PRO A 36 51.37 -15.91 -6.34
C PRO A 36 52.12 -15.31 -7.53
N LYS A 37 53.34 -15.80 -7.83
CA LYS A 37 54.13 -15.40 -9.02
C LYS A 37 53.32 -15.49 -10.33
N LYS A 38 52.46 -16.50 -10.46
CA LYS A 38 51.55 -16.68 -11.61
C LYS A 38 50.59 -15.49 -11.80
N THR A 39 50.13 -14.89 -10.70
CA THR A 39 49.26 -13.70 -10.72
C THR A 39 50.01 -12.46 -11.17
N TYR A 40 51.25 -12.28 -10.69
CA TYR A 40 52.13 -11.20 -11.13
C TYR A 40 52.32 -11.24 -12.66
N TYR A 41 52.82 -12.36 -13.21
CA TYR A 41 53.07 -12.47 -14.65
C TYR A 41 51.79 -12.40 -15.50
N LYS A 42 50.67 -12.93 -15.02
CA LYS A 42 49.37 -12.81 -15.70
C LYS A 42 48.97 -11.36 -15.89
N TRP A 43 49.10 -10.54 -14.84
CA TRP A 43 48.75 -9.13 -14.91
C TRP A 43 49.80 -8.30 -15.62
N TYR A 44 51.08 -8.58 -15.42
CA TYR A 44 52.19 -7.94 -16.15
C TYR A 44 51.98 -8.07 -17.66
N ARG A 45 51.75 -9.30 -18.14
CA ARG A 45 51.50 -9.53 -19.58
C ARG A 45 50.23 -8.82 -20.07
N ARG A 46 49.19 -8.72 -19.25
CA ARG A 46 47.94 -8.05 -19.62
C ARG A 46 48.06 -6.52 -19.65
N ASP A 47 48.74 -5.92 -18.69
CA ASP A 47 48.86 -4.46 -18.58
C ASP A 47 49.92 -3.88 -19.53
N HIS A 48 50.95 -4.66 -19.87
CA HIS A 48 52.01 -4.29 -20.83
C HIS A 48 51.68 -4.73 -22.27
N GLY A 49 50.44 -5.14 -22.57
CA GLY A 49 50.01 -5.49 -23.93
C GLY A 49 50.58 -6.80 -24.50
N LEU A 50 51.29 -7.59 -23.69
CA LEU A 50 51.92 -8.86 -24.06
C LEU A 50 50.94 -10.06 -24.04
N ALA A 51 49.65 -9.80 -23.85
CA ALA A 51 48.57 -10.79 -23.87
C ALA A 51 47.35 -10.23 -24.62
N PRO A 52 46.63 -11.04 -25.43
CA PRO A 52 45.44 -10.58 -26.13
C PRO A 52 44.38 -10.08 -25.14
N CYS A 53 43.88 -8.87 -25.35
CA CYS A 53 42.69 -8.35 -24.67
C CYS A 53 41.41 -8.96 -25.27
N ALA A 54 41.36 -10.29 -25.40
CA ALA A 54 40.16 -10.96 -25.87
C ALA A 54 39.17 -11.02 -24.70
N TYR A 55 38.14 -10.19 -24.75
CA TYR A 55 36.91 -10.42 -24.00
C TYR A 55 36.39 -11.81 -24.39
N ARG A 56 36.62 -12.82 -23.55
CA ARG A 56 35.91 -14.09 -23.69
C ARG A 56 34.46 -13.79 -23.32
N THR A 57 33.60 -13.67 -24.32
CA THR A 57 32.16 -13.83 -24.10
C THR A 57 31.98 -15.07 -23.24
N ARG A 58 31.31 -14.95 -22.08
CA ARG A 58 30.83 -16.16 -21.39
C ARG A 58 30.11 -16.96 -22.46
N LEU A 59 30.54 -18.19 -22.70
CA LEU A 59 29.80 -19.16 -23.49
C LEU A 59 28.36 -19.09 -22.97
N THR A 60 27.47 -18.50 -23.77
CA THR A 60 26.07 -18.41 -23.38
C THR A 60 25.58 -19.85 -23.38
N ASP A 61 25.13 -20.32 -22.23
CA ASP A 61 24.54 -21.65 -22.10
C ASP A 61 23.28 -21.69 -22.99
N ARG A 62 23.44 -22.22 -24.22
CA ARG A 62 22.51 -22.06 -25.35
C ARG A 62 21.35 -23.07 -25.31
N LYS A 63 20.76 -23.31 -24.13
CA LYS A 63 19.50 -24.06 -24.00
C LYS A 63 18.42 -23.22 -23.32
N THR A 64 18.15 -22.03 -23.88
CA THR A 64 16.97 -21.26 -23.45
C THR A 64 15.70 -21.96 -23.91
N LYS A 65 14.85 -22.39 -22.96
CA LYS A 65 13.52 -22.98 -23.23
C LYS A 65 12.61 -22.10 -24.10
N LEU A 66 12.87 -20.79 -24.17
CA LEU A 66 12.16 -19.85 -25.05
C LEU A 66 12.88 -19.75 -26.41
N THR A 67 12.64 -20.73 -27.27
CA THR A 67 13.02 -20.67 -28.69
C THR A 67 12.20 -19.61 -29.44
N GLN A 68 12.63 -19.23 -30.64
CA GLN A 68 11.96 -18.20 -31.44
C GLN A 68 10.48 -18.52 -31.73
N PRO A 69 10.08 -19.77 -32.07
CA PRO A 69 8.66 -20.10 -32.30
C PRO A 69 7.79 -19.91 -31.06
N ILE A 70 8.30 -20.28 -29.88
CA ILE A 70 7.58 -20.13 -28.61
C ILE A 70 7.40 -18.64 -28.29
N ARG A 71 8.40 -17.81 -28.59
CA ARG A 71 8.32 -16.35 -28.39
C ARG A 71 7.24 -15.70 -29.24
N GLN A 72 7.16 -16.06 -30.52
CA GLN A 72 6.13 -15.60 -31.44
C GLN A 72 4.74 -16.02 -30.95
N PHE A 73 4.57 -17.31 -30.63
CA PHE A 73 3.31 -17.81 -30.08
C PHE A 73 2.87 -17.07 -28.81
N ILE A 74 3.81 -16.81 -27.88
CA ILE A 74 3.53 -16.07 -26.65
C ILE A 74 3.10 -14.64 -26.97
N GLU A 75 3.73 -13.97 -27.93
CA GLU A 75 3.38 -12.61 -28.36
C GLU A 75 1.98 -12.57 -28.99
N ASP A 76 1.74 -13.38 -30.01
CA ASP A 76 0.47 -13.43 -30.74
C ASP A 76 -0.70 -13.77 -29.80
N THR A 77 -0.53 -14.81 -28.99
CA THR A 77 -1.55 -15.22 -28.01
C THR A 77 -1.78 -14.12 -26.98
N LYS A 78 -0.73 -13.41 -26.54
CA LYS A 78 -0.85 -12.32 -25.57
C LYS A 78 -1.61 -11.14 -26.15
N TYR A 79 -1.41 -10.79 -27.43
CA TYR A 79 -2.15 -9.71 -28.09
C TYR A 79 -3.63 -10.03 -28.24
N VAL A 80 -3.98 -11.27 -28.58
CA VAL A 80 -5.38 -11.69 -28.77
C VAL A 80 -6.11 -11.88 -27.44
N THR A 81 -5.50 -12.56 -26.47
CA THR A 81 -6.20 -13.07 -25.27
C THR A 81 -5.86 -12.34 -23.97
N ASN A 82 -4.77 -11.56 -23.96
CA ASN A 82 -4.18 -10.95 -22.77
C ASN A 82 -3.87 -11.93 -21.62
N TYR A 83 -3.59 -13.21 -21.89
CA TYR A 83 -3.32 -14.21 -20.85
C TYR A 83 -2.23 -13.80 -19.85
N GLY A 84 -2.46 -14.13 -18.58
CA GLY A 84 -1.45 -14.03 -17.52
C GLY A 84 -0.42 -15.17 -17.63
N PRO A 85 0.72 -15.08 -16.92
CA PRO A 85 1.83 -16.03 -17.06
C PRO A 85 1.44 -17.50 -16.81
N LEU A 86 0.50 -17.78 -15.90
CA LEU A 86 0.02 -19.14 -15.62
C LEU A 86 -0.80 -19.72 -16.78
N LYS A 87 -1.76 -18.96 -17.32
CA LYS A 87 -2.54 -19.39 -18.48
C LYS A 87 -1.65 -19.55 -19.72
N MET A 88 -0.70 -18.64 -19.91
CA MET A 88 0.26 -18.73 -21.00
C MET A 88 1.17 -19.96 -20.87
N LYS A 89 1.59 -20.33 -19.65
CA LYS A 89 2.31 -21.58 -19.40
C LYS A 89 1.51 -22.78 -19.91
N PHE A 90 0.22 -22.86 -19.58
CA PHE A 90 -0.63 -23.94 -20.07
C PHE A 90 -0.80 -23.91 -21.60
N ALA A 91 -0.95 -22.74 -22.21
CA ALA A 91 -1.04 -22.60 -23.66
C ALA A 91 0.23 -23.10 -24.36
N VAL A 92 1.42 -22.70 -23.87
CA VAL A 92 2.71 -23.15 -24.40
C VAL A 92 2.91 -24.66 -24.19
N LYS A 93 2.54 -25.19 -23.01
CA LYS A 93 2.63 -26.63 -22.72
C LYS A 93 1.73 -27.44 -23.65
N ARG A 94 0.54 -26.93 -23.99
CA ARG A 94 -0.39 -27.60 -24.91
C ARG A 94 0.06 -27.53 -26.37
N ALA A 95 0.65 -26.41 -26.80
CA ALA A 95 1.05 -26.20 -28.20
C ALA A 95 2.42 -26.82 -28.54
N PHE A 96 3.38 -26.79 -27.61
CA PHE A 96 4.77 -27.20 -27.87
C PHE A 96 5.27 -28.34 -26.97
N HIS A 97 4.42 -28.88 -26.08
CA HIS A 97 4.79 -29.92 -25.10
C HIS A 97 6.00 -29.57 -24.20
N ILE A 98 6.27 -28.28 -24.02
CA ILE A 98 7.38 -27.78 -23.21
C ILE A 98 6.85 -27.09 -21.96
N ASP A 99 7.38 -27.48 -20.79
CA ASP A 99 7.05 -26.81 -19.52
C ASP A 99 8.00 -25.63 -19.26
N VAL A 100 7.42 -24.43 -19.34
CA VAL A 100 8.10 -23.15 -19.06
C VAL A 100 7.62 -22.60 -17.72
N SER A 101 8.53 -22.11 -16.89
CA SER A 101 8.16 -21.48 -15.62
C SER A 101 7.36 -20.18 -15.86
N THR A 102 6.35 -19.94 -15.02
CA THR A 102 5.55 -18.71 -15.03
C THR A 102 6.43 -17.46 -14.84
N THR A 103 7.51 -17.57 -14.06
CA THR A 103 8.47 -16.47 -13.85
C THR A 103 9.24 -16.12 -15.13
N ILE A 104 9.57 -17.12 -15.95
CA ILE A 104 10.26 -16.90 -17.23
C ILE A 104 9.34 -16.15 -18.20
N ILE A 105 8.07 -16.57 -18.29
CA ILE A 105 7.05 -15.90 -19.11
C ILE A 105 6.80 -14.48 -18.61
N TYR A 106 6.69 -14.27 -17.29
CA TYR A 106 6.51 -12.95 -16.71
C TYR A 106 7.69 -12.01 -17.04
N ARG A 107 8.94 -12.46 -16.85
CA ARG A 107 10.14 -11.69 -17.21
C ARG A 107 10.19 -11.40 -18.71
N TYR A 108 9.71 -12.33 -19.53
CA TYR A 108 9.59 -12.11 -20.97
C TYR A 108 8.59 -11.00 -21.30
N TYR A 109 7.40 -11.02 -20.69
CA TYR A 109 6.40 -9.95 -20.82
C TYR A 109 6.94 -8.59 -20.41
N GLN A 110 7.67 -8.51 -19.29
CA GLN A 110 8.29 -7.27 -18.84
C GLN A 110 9.32 -6.76 -19.86
N ARG A 111 10.21 -7.64 -20.34
CA ARG A 111 11.27 -7.28 -21.29
C ARG A 111 10.70 -6.80 -22.63
N ARG A 112 9.62 -7.42 -23.10
CA ARG A 112 8.94 -7.10 -24.37
C ARG A 112 7.83 -6.05 -24.22
N LYS A 113 7.62 -5.52 -23.01
CA LYS A 113 6.58 -4.53 -22.67
C LYS A 113 5.16 -4.97 -23.09
N LEU A 114 4.84 -6.26 -22.92
CA LEU A 114 3.54 -6.86 -23.29
C LEU A 114 2.45 -6.74 -22.20
N ILE A 115 2.78 -6.12 -21.07
CA ILE A 115 1.83 -5.91 -19.96
C ILE A 115 1.05 -4.62 -20.23
N GLN A 116 -0.14 -4.76 -20.81
CA GLN A 116 -0.98 -3.61 -21.20
C GLN A 116 -1.59 -2.87 -20.01
N LYS A 117 -1.98 -3.59 -18.96
CA LYS A 117 -2.51 -3.01 -17.72
C LYS A 117 -1.46 -3.18 -16.62
N PRO A 118 -0.77 -2.10 -16.18
CA PRO A 118 0.11 -2.21 -15.03
C PRO A 118 -0.70 -2.65 -13.82
N GLN A 119 -0.08 -3.43 -12.95
CA GLN A 119 -0.68 -3.76 -11.67
C GLN A 119 -0.93 -2.46 -10.90
N ARG A 120 -2.16 -2.23 -10.45
CA ARG A 120 -2.49 -1.04 -9.64
C ARG A 120 -1.64 -1.09 -8.37
N THR A 121 -0.67 -0.19 -8.26
CA THR A 121 0.06 0.05 -7.01
C THR A 121 -0.82 0.95 -6.17
N MET A 122 -1.39 0.41 -5.09
CA MET A 122 -2.01 1.26 -4.08
C MET A 122 -0.89 1.92 -3.28
N PRO A 123 -0.97 3.23 -2.98
CA PRO A 123 -0.04 3.87 -2.06
C PRO A 123 -0.04 3.07 -0.75
N TRP A 124 1.16 2.73 -0.28
CA TRP A 124 1.31 2.04 0.99
C TRP A 124 1.14 3.08 2.10
N TYR A 125 0.23 2.83 3.04
CA TYR A 125 0.03 3.66 4.22
C TYR A 125 0.45 2.84 5.43
N GLU A 126 1.04 3.50 6.42
CA GLU A 126 1.35 2.87 7.69
C GLU A 126 0.07 2.81 8.53
N PRO A 127 -0.50 1.62 8.79
CA PRO A 127 -1.63 1.51 9.68
C PRO A 127 -1.21 1.83 11.13
N LEU A 128 -2.18 2.19 11.96
CA LEU A 128 -1.99 2.31 13.40
C LEU A 128 -1.39 1.01 13.97
N LYS A 129 -0.39 1.13 14.84
CA LYS A 129 0.17 -0.01 15.58
C LYS A 129 -0.56 -0.25 16.90
N GLU A 130 -1.05 0.83 17.50
CA GLU A 130 -1.72 0.85 18.81
C GLU A 130 -3.04 1.64 18.71
N HIS A 131 -3.99 1.30 19.60
CA HIS A 131 -5.29 1.95 19.64
C HIS A 131 -5.12 3.44 19.94
N LEU A 132 -5.85 4.29 19.20
CA LEU A 132 -5.87 5.72 19.48
C LEU A 132 -6.57 5.97 20.81
N VAL A 133 -5.85 6.53 21.77
CA VAL A 133 -6.43 6.98 23.03
C VAL A 133 -7.13 8.31 22.79
N VAL A 134 -8.46 8.28 22.81
CA VAL A 134 -9.30 9.46 22.61
C VAL A 134 -9.55 10.14 23.94
N THR A 135 -9.18 11.42 24.04
CA THR A 135 -9.24 12.19 25.30
C THR A 135 -10.23 13.34 25.27
N ARG A 136 -10.62 13.81 24.08
CA ARG A 136 -11.45 15.01 23.88
C ARG A 136 -12.38 14.85 22.69
N ALA A 137 -13.43 15.67 22.64
CA ALA A 137 -14.37 15.71 21.53
C ALA A 137 -13.65 16.06 20.21
N GLY A 138 -14.02 15.39 19.13
CA GLY A 138 -13.44 15.61 17.81
C GLY A 138 -12.08 14.95 17.59
N GLN A 139 -11.55 14.24 18.59
CA GLN A 139 -10.34 13.42 18.43
C GLN A 139 -10.73 11.99 18.06
N GLY A 140 -10.10 11.45 17.02
CA GLY A 140 -10.29 10.06 16.62
C GLY A 140 -11.66 9.77 16.00
N VAL A 141 -12.30 10.77 15.39
CA VAL A 141 -13.61 10.63 14.75
C VAL A 141 -13.58 9.49 13.74
N GLN A 142 -14.44 8.50 13.94
CA GLN A 142 -14.50 7.29 13.14
C GLN A 142 -15.43 7.51 11.95
N MET A 143 -14.99 7.14 10.74
CA MET A 143 -15.85 7.13 9.56
C MET A 143 -15.98 5.73 8.97
N ASP A 144 -17.18 5.39 8.52
CA ASP A 144 -17.46 4.15 7.80
C ASP A 144 -18.60 4.32 6.78
N VAL A 145 -18.69 3.41 5.81
CA VAL A 145 -19.76 3.40 4.80
C VAL A 145 -20.49 2.07 4.78
N LYS A 146 -21.79 2.11 5.10
CA LYS A 146 -22.70 0.98 4.90
C LYS A 146 -23.61 1.20 3.69
N TYR A 147 -24.09 0.13 3.07
CA TYR A 147 -25.14 0.23 2.05
C TYR A 147 -26.52 0.20 2.73
N VAL A 148 -27.47 0.93 2.14
CA VAL A 148 -28.86 1.00 2.62
C VAL A 148 -29.82 1.01 1.42
N TYR A 149 -31.06 0.57 1.65
CA TYR A 149 -32.10 0.44 0.61
C TYR A 149 -33.29 1.38 0.86
N ALA A 150 -33.03 2.60 1.33
CA ALA A 150 -34.08 3.53 1.77
C ALA A 150 -35.14 3.85 0.69
N THR A 151 -34.79 3.78 -0.59
CA THR A 151 -35.67 4.11 -1.73
C THR A 151 -35.89 2.92 -2.68
N GLY A 152 -35.62 1.69 -2.22
CA GLY A 152 -35.63 0.49 -3.07
C GLY A 152 -34.43 0.38 -4.01
N LYS A 153 -33.60 1.44 -4.12
CA LYS A 153 -32.30 1.43 -4.78
C LYS A 153 -31.18 1.34 -3.75
N ARG A 154 -30.07 0.72 -4.14
CA ARG A 154 -28.86 0.68 -3.31
C ARG A 154 -28.27 2.09 -3.19
N GLN A 155 -28.25 2.61 -1.98
CA GLN A 155 -27.61 3.86 -1.60
C GLN A 155 -26.52 3.57 -0.55
N TYR A 156 -25.70 4.57 -0.24
CA TYR A 156 -24.59 4.46 0.69
C TYR A 156 -24.77 5.48 1.82
N GLN A 157 -24.77 5.00 3.05
CA GLN A 157 -24.81 5.82 4.25
C GLN A 157 -23.38 6.00 4.75
N PHE A 158 -22.89 7.22 4.62
CA PHE A 158 -21.62 7.67 5.20
C PHE A 158 -21.88 8.01 6.65
N SER A 159 -21.27 7.25 7.55
CA SER A 159 -21.38 7.36 8.99
C SER A 159 -20.17 8.11 9.55
N VAL A 160 -20.41 9.06 10.43
CA VAL A 160 -19.37 9.81 11.15
C VAL A 160 -19.72 9.76 12.63
N LEU A 161 -18.81 9.22 13.44
CA LEU A 161 -18.99 9.04 14.87
C LEU A 161 -17.82 9.68 15.62
N ASP A 162 -18.11 10.53 16.58
CA ASP A 162 -17.14 10.93 17.59
C ASP A 162 -17.12 9.90 18.74
N PRO A 163 -16.04 9.12 18.93
CA PRO A 163 -16.01 8.05 19.94
C PRO A 163 -15.99 8.56 21.39
N TYR A 164 -15.67 9.84 21.62
CA TYR A 164 -15.61 10.45 22.96
C TYR A 164 -17.00 10.88 23.47
N THR A 165 -17.75 11.59 22.64
CA THR A 165 -19.09 12.08 22.97
C THR A 165 -20.20 11.15 22.49
N GLU A 166 -19.86 10.14 21.68
CA GLU A 166 -20.78 9.30 20.90
C GLU A 166 -21.72 10.08 19.97
N SER A 167 -21.38 11.33 19.65
CA SER A 167 -22.11 12.14 18.68
C SER A 167 -22.05 11.48 17.31
N TYR A 168 -23.21 11.30 16.69
CA TYR A 168 -23.34 10.58 15.43
C TYR A 168 -24.00 11.42 14.35
N HIS A 169 -23.42 11.41 13.16
CA HIS A 169 -24.01 11.99 11.97
C HIS A 169 -23.95 10.98 10.83
N CYS A 170 -24.97 11.02 9.95
CA CYS A 170 -24.90 10.28 8.71
C CYS A 170 -25.45 11.05 7.52
N THR A 171 -24.85 10.82 6.36
CA THR A 171 -25.28 11.37 5.07
C THR A 171 -25.53 10.22 4.09
N ILE A 172 -26.68 10.23 3.42
CA ILE A 172 -27.03 9.24 2.39
C ILE A 172 -26.62 9.79 1.03
N ALA A 173 -25.90 9.00 0.23
CA ALA A 173 -25.51 9.34 -1.12
C ALA A 173 -25.70 8.15 -2.08
N GLU A 174 -25.86 8.44 -3.37
CA GLU A 174 -26.06 7.40 -4.41
C GLU A 174 -24.78 6.64 -4.76
N ALA A 175 -23.61 7.24 -4.52
CA ALA A 175 -22.32 6.68 -4.91
C ALA A 175 -21.34 6.63 -3.74
N LYS A 176 -20.58 5.53 -3.67
CA LYS A 176 -19.49 5.31 -2.71
C LYS A 176 -18.21 6.00 -3.19
N THR A 177 -18.10 7.31 -2.98
CA THR A 177 -16.98 8.14 -3.45
C THR A 177 -16.32 8.93 -2.32
N SER A 178 -15.04 9.27 -2.49
CA SER A 178 -14.29 10.08 -1.52
C SER A 178 -14.83 11.51 -1.38
N ASN A 179 -15.41 12.08 -2.44
CA ASN A 179 -16.00 13.41 -2.36
C ASN A 179 -17.24 13.41 -1.47
N ASN A 180 -18.07 12.35 -1.54
CA ASN A 180 -19.22 12.21 -0.65
C ASN A 180 -18.79 11.99 0.81
N ALA A 181 -17.65 11.33 1.04
CA ALA A 181 -17.06 11.23 2.38
C ALA A 181 -16.66 12.61 2.94
N ILE A 182 -16.06 13.49 2.12
CA ILE A 182 -15.74 14.87 2.51
C ILE A 182 -17.01 15.63 2.89
N VAL A 183 -18.04 15.55 2.04
CA VAL A 183 -19.34 16.22 2.30
C VAL A 183 -19.95 15.73 3.61
N ALA A 184 -19.94 14.42 3.86
CA ALA A 184 -20.44 13.85 5.11
C ALA A 184 -19.65 14.31 6.34
N LEU A 185 -18.32 14.41 6.22
CA LEU A 185 -17.46 14.90 7.31
C LEU A 185 -17.73 16.37 7.63
N GLN A 186 -17.85 17.22 6.60
CA GLN A 186 -18.18 18.65 6.78
C GLN A 186 -19.58 18.85 7.38
N ALA A 187 -20.56 18.05 6.93
CA ALA A 187 -21.90 18.07 7.50
C ALA A 187 -21.90 17.63 8.97
N ALA A 188 -21.10 16.61 9.31
CA ALA A 188 -20.93 16.14 10.68
C ALA A 188 -20.28 17.20 11.58
N GLU A 189 -19.17 17.82 11.16
CA GLU A 189 -18.51 18.89 11.93
C GLU A 189 -19.47 20.05 12.24
N LYS A 190 -20.25 20.48 11.24
CA LYS A 190 -21.28 21.51 11.44
C LYS A 190 -22.38 21.05 12.41
N TYR A 191 -22.78 19.78 12.35
CA TYR A 191 -23.81 19.22 13.21
C TYR A 191 -23.35 19.08 14.66
N PHE A 192 -22.11 18.63 14.86
CA PHE A 192 -21.48 18.41 16.17
C PHE A 192 -21.18 19.70 16.92
N ARG A 193 -20.94 20.81 16.20
CA ARG A 193 -20.61 22.13 16.78
C ARG A 193 -19.28 22.13 17.56
N PHE A 194 -18.38 21.21 17.25
CA PHE A 194 -16.99 21.20 17.70
C PHE A 194 -16.06 20.78 16.55
N PRO A 195 -14.80 21.25 16.52
CA PRO A 195 -13.88 20.97 15.42
C PRO A 195 -13.43 19.50 15.42
N ILE A 196 -13.30 18.92 14.23
CA ILE A 196 -12.74 17.57 14.07
C ILE A 196 -11.23 17.66 13.98
N THR A 197 -10.55 17.20 15.03
CA THR A 197 -9.09 17.30 15.18
C THR A 197 -8.34 16.13 14.57
N SER A 198 -8.94 14.93 14.51
CA SER A 198 -8.36 13.79 13.78
C SER A 198 -9.42 12.78 13.36
N VAL A 199 -9.15 12.04 12.28
CA VAL A 199 -10.08 11.08 11.69
C VAL A 199 -9.46 9.68 11.65
N GLN A 200 -10.25 8.66 11.98
CA GLN A 200 -9.90 7.24 11.89
C GLN A 200 -10.81 6.55 10.86
N THR A 201 -10.23 5.84 9.90
CA THR A 201 -11.01 5.09 8.89
C THR A 201 -10.42 3.70 8.61
N ASP A 202 -11.22 2.88 7.95
CA ASP A 202 -10.74 1.62 7.39
C ASP A 202 -9.89 1.85 6.12
N ASN A 203 -9.48 0.75 5.48
CA ASN A 203 -8.66 0.79 4.29
C ASN A 203 -9.47 0.90 2.97
N GLY A 204 -10.73 1.35 3.05
CA GLY A 204 -11.63 1.54 1.93
C GLY A 204 -11.11 2.56 0.90
N SER A 205 -11.47 2.35 -0.37
CA SER A 205 -11.08 3.25 -1.47
C SER A 205 -11.66 4.66 -1.33
N GLU A 206 -12.83 4.77 -0.70
CA GLU A 206 -13.59 5.98 -0.42
C GLU A 206 -12.88 6.89 0.58
N PHE A 207 -12.18 6.32 1.57
CA PHE A 207 -11.41 7.11 2.54
C PHE A 207 -10.00 7.44 2.05
N ARG A 208 -9.61 6.87 0.90
CA ARG A 208 -8.34 7.13 0.23
C ARG A 208 -8.50 8.22 -0.84
N GLY A 209 -7.37 8.65 -1.39
CA GLY A 209 -7.35 9.63 -2.48
C GLY A 209 -7.81 11.00 -2.00
N ASN A 210 -8.92 11.51 -2.55
CA ASN A 210 -9.36 12.89 -2.34
C ASN A 210 -9.63 13.22 -0.86
N LEU A 211 -10.24 12.30 -0.09
CA LEU A 211 -10.49 12.54 1.34
C LEU A 211 -9.18 12.70 2.10
N HIS A 212 -8.23 11.77 1.93
CA HIS A 212 -6.93 11.87 2.58
C HIS A 212 -6.19 13.15 2.18
N THR A 213 -6.16 13.50 0.90
CA THR A 213 -5.56 14.76 0.43
C THR A 213 -6.24 15.99 1.06
N TRP A 214 -7.57 15.96 1.19
CA TRP A 214 -8.33 17.02 1.83
C TRP A 214 -7.98 17.15 3.31
N LEU A 215 -7.92 16.03 4.05
CA LEU A 215 -7.54 16.01 5.46
C LEU A 215 -6.12 16.55 5.68
N VAL A 216 -5.15 16.13 4.86
CA VAL A 216 -3.77 16.63 4.90
C VAL A 216 -3.74 18.15 4.65
N LYS A 217 -4.50 18.65 3.67
CA LYS A 217 -4.59 20.09 3.39
C LYS A 217 -5.15 20.89 4.57
N HIS A 218 -6.08 20.32 5.32
CA HIS A 218 -6.69 20.94 6.51
C HIS A 218 -5.93 20.64 7.81
N ARG A 219 -4.77 19.96 7.73
CA ARG A 219 -3.94 19.57 8.88
C ARG A 219 -4.68 18.68 9.89
N ILE A 220 -5.62 17.86 9.41
CA ILE A 220 -6.34 16.88 10.21
C ILE A 220 -5.61 15.53 10.04
N PRO A 221 -4.99 14.97 11.10
CA PRO A 221 -4.35 13.67 11.03
C PRO A 221 -5.36 12.58 10.66
N HIS A 222 -4.94 11.73 9.73
CA HIS A 222 -5.75 10.61 9.24
C HIS A 222 -5.10 9.29 9.63
N TYR A 223 -5.79 8.54 10.50
CA TYR A 223 -5.34 7.25 11.00
C TYR A 223 -6.05 6.10 10.27
N PHE A 224 -5.25 5.17 9.74
CA PHE A 224 -5.76 3.97 9.08
C PHE A 224 -5.71 2.78 10.03
N ILE A 225 -6.81 2.04 10.10
CA ILE A 225 -6.89 0.81 10.91
C ILE A 225 -6.12 -0.32 10.22
N PRO A 226 -5.49 -1.24 10.97
CA PRO A 226 -4.88 -2.43 10.39
C PRO A 226 -5.88 -3.29 9.63
N LYS A 227 -5.41 -4.01 8.61
CA LYS A 227 -6.26 -4.96 7.87
C LYS A 227 -6.76 -6.05 8.81
N HIS A 228 -8.00 -6.52 8.59
CA HIS A 228 -8.61 -7.61 9.35
C HIS A 228 -8.69 -7.36 10.86
N SER A 229 -8.92 -6.11 11.26
CA SER A 229 -8.96 -5.71 12.68
C SER A 229 -10.32 -5.11 13.04
N PRO A 230 -11.39 -5.92 13.07
CA PRO A 230 -12.78 -5.45 13.25
C PRO A 230 -12.97 -4.71 14.59
N TYR A 231 -12.29 -5.14 15.65
CA TYR A 231 -12.39 -4.55 16.98
C TYR A 231 -12.09 -3.04 17.05
N TRP A 232 -11.33 -2.50 16.09
CA TRP A 232 -10.92 -1.10 16.07
C TRP A 232 -12.05 -0.15 15.65
N ASN A 233 -13.07 -0.66 14.96
CA ASN A 233 -14.27 0.07 14.53
C ASN A 233 -15.54 -0.44 15.23
N ALA A 234 -15.40 -1.16 16.35
CA ALA A 234 -16.53 -1.79 17.05
C ALA A 234 -17.64 -0.80 17.44
N GLN A 235 -17.30 0.46 17.71
CA GLN A 235 -18.29 1.49 18.03
C GLN A 235 -19.15 1.87 16.82
N VAL A 236 -18.54 2.08 15.65
CA VAL A 236 -19.29 2.37 14.42
C VAL A 236 -20.14 1.17 14.00
N GLU A 237 -19.62 -0.05 14.08
CA GLU A 237 -20.40 -1.26 13.82
C GLU A 237 -21.61 -1.38 14.76
N ARG A 238 -21.44 -1.05 16.05
CA ARG A 238 -22.54 -1.01 17.01
C ARG A 238 -23.61 0.01 16.61
N ILE A 239 -23.22 1.20 16.14
CA ILE A 239 -24.17 2.21 15.69
C ILE A 239 -24.89 1.76 14.42
N HIS A 240 -24.21 1.10 13.48
CA HIS A 240 -24.85 0.54 12.30
C HIS A 240 -25.96 -0.44 12.66
N LYS A 241 -25.70 -1.29 13.67
CA LYS A 241 -26.72 -2.17 14.22
C LYS A 241 -27.86 -1.37 14.87
N THR A 242 -27.56 -0.38 15.69
CA THR A 242 -28.58 0.47 16.34
C THR A 242 -29.50 1.15 15.33
N VAL A 243 -28.96 1.76 14.27
CA VAL A 243 -29.79 2.41 13.24
C VAL A 243 -30.58 1.39 12.42
N ASP A 244 -30.05 0.19 12.22
CA ASP A 244 -30.81 -0.88 11.57
C ASP A 244 -31.99 -1.32 12.44
N ASP A 245 -31.73 -1.63 13.71
CA ASP A 245 -32.74 -2.12 14.65
C ASP A 245 -33.82 -1.06 14.95
N GLU A 246 -33.44 0.22 15.10
CA GLU A 246 -34.35 1.28 15.50
C GLU A 246 -35.04 1.99 14.32
N TYR A 247 -34.36 2.12 13.17
CA TYR A 247 -34.84 2.89 12.01
C TYR A 247 -35.09 2.05 10.77
N TYR A 248 -34.10 1.34 10.21
CA TYR A 248 -34.29 0.71 8.89
C TYR A 248 -35.19 -0.53 8.94
N GLN A 249 -35.09 -1.34 10.00
CA GLN A 249 -35.79 -2.62 10.15
C GLN A 249 -37.00 -2.51 11.08
N ASN A 250 -37.22 -1.36 11.72
CA ASN A 250 -38.33 -1.16 12.64
C ASN A 250 -39.60 -0.69 11.91
N PRO A 251 -40.61 -1.55 11.70
CA PRO A 251 -41.86 -1.15 11.07
C PRO A 251 -42.69 -0.20 11.95
N ARG A 252 -42.43 -0.14 13.26
CA ARG A 252 -43.12 0.71 14.23
C ARG A 252 -42.39 2.01 14.52
N ARG A 253 -41.36 2.36 13.72
CA ARG A 253 -40.61 3.61 13.90
C ARG A 253 -41.55 4.82 13.82
N THR A 254 -41.36 5.76 14.74
CA THR A 254 -42.11 7.02 14.77
C THR A 254 -41.46 8.11 13.94
N TRP A 255 -40.15 7.98 13.67
CA TRP A 255 -39.37 8.91 12.84
C TRP A 255 -39.67 8.71 11.36
N LYS A 256 -40.08 9.77 10.66
CA LYS A 256 -40.37 9.71 9.23
C LYS A 256 -39.08 9.67 8.42
N THR A 257 -38.12 10.53 8.77
CA THR A 257 -36.83 10.66 8.08
C THR A 257 -35.65 10.18 8.93
N ILE A 258 -34.53 9.89 8.28
CA ILE A 258 -33.28 9.54 9.00
C ILE A 258 -32.78 10.72 9.84
N HIS A 259 -33.07 11.96 9.42
CA HIS A 259 -32.72 13.16 10.16
C HIS A 259 -33.51 13.29 11.47
N ASP A 260 -34.79 12.89 11.48
CA ASP A 260 -35.60 12.84 12.69
C ASP A 260 -35.04 11.82 13.69
N TRP A 261 -34.60 10.66 13.19
CA TRP A 261 -33.95 9.64 14.01
C TRP A 261 -32.59 10.11 14.52
N LEU A 262 -31.76 10.77 13.68
CA LEU A 262 -30.49 11.37 14.11
C LEU A 262 -30.68 12.40 15.22
N HIS A 263 -31.74 13.22 15.14
CA HIS A 263 -32.07 14.16 16.21
C HIS A 263 -32.46 13.42 17.50
N PHE A 264 -33.25 12.35 17.41
CA PHE A 264 -33.54 11.52 18.57
C PHE A 264 -32.27 10.89 19.15
N TYR A 265 -31.42 10.29 18.32
CA TYR A 265 -30.17 9.66 18.73
C TYR A 265 -29.28 10.62 19.53
N ASN A 266 -29.05 11.83 19.02
CA ASN A 266 -28.11 12.75 19.67
C ASN A 266 -28.69 13.51 20.87
N TYR A 267 -30.01 13.74 20.92
CA TYR A 267 -30.63 14.65 21.91
C TYR A 267 -31.61 13.99 22.88
N LYS A 268 -32.01 12.73 22.64
CA LYS A 268 -33.05 12.06 23.44
C LYS A 268 -32.73 10.61 23.80
N ARG A 269 -31.91 9.92 23.00
CA ARG A 269 -31.56 8.52 23.22
C ARG A 269 -30.57 8.38 24.36
N LEU A 270 -30.91 7.60 25.37
CA LEU A 270 -30.03 7.32 26.51
C LEU A 270 -28.98 6.28 26.11
N HIS A 271 -27.71 6.55 26.41
CA HIS A 271 -26.61 5.65 26.06
C HIS A 271 -26.01 5.01 27.31
N GLN A 272 -25.99 3.68 27.36
CA GLN A 272 -25.42 2.93 28.49
C GLN A 272 -23.93 3.22 28.69
N THR A 273 -23.19 3.35 27.59
CA THR A 273 -21.76 3.71 27.55
C THR A 273 -21.48 5.11 28.09
N LEU A 274 -22.49 5.99 28.09
CA LEU A 274 -22.43 7.34 28.66
C LEU A 274 -23.17 7.43 30.01
N ASN A 275 -23.37 6.30 30.71
CA ASN A 275 -24.09 6.23 31.98
C ASN A 275 -25.50 6.85 31.93
N GLY A 276 -26.19 6.68 30.80
CA GLY A 276 -27.54 7.18 30.58
C GLY A 276 -27.61 8.58 29.98
N LEU A 277 -26.49 9.29 29.80
CA LEU A 277 -26.49 10.58 29.12
C LEU A 277 -26.78 10.42 27.62
N THR A 278 -27.32 11.48 27.03
CA THR A 278 -27.37 11.67 25.58
C THR A 278 -26.03 12.17 25.05
N PRO A 279 -25.70 11.95 23.77
CA PRO A 279 -24.50 12.52 23.16
C PRO A 279 -24.40 14.05 23.34
N HIS A 280 -25.51 14.77 23.19
CA HIS A 280 -25.53 16.22 23.37
C HIS A 280 -25.20 16.64 24.82
N GLU A 281 -25.77 15.97 25.83
CA GLU A 281 -25.41 16.25 27.23
C GLU A 281 -23.94 15.96 27.51
N LYS A 282 -23.39 14.90 26.92
CA LYS A 282 -21.96 14.58 27.03
C LYS A 282 -21.08 15.66 26.38
N VAL A 283 -21.49 16.20 25.23
CA VAL A 283 -20.82 17.36 24.60
C VAL A 283 -20.83 18.55 25.56
N LEU A 284 -21.97 18.91 26.12
CA LEU A 284 -22.08 20.04 27.06
C LEU A 284 -21.16 19.86 28.28
N GLN A 285 -21.14 18.66 28.87
CA GLN A 285 -20.24 18.34 29.99
C GLN A 285 -18.76 18.46 29.60
N SER A 286 -18.39 18.04 28.40
CA SER A 286 -17.00 18.12 27.94
C SER A 286 -16.53 19.56 27.77
N VAL A 287 -17.39 20.45 27.26
CA VAL A 287 -17.07 21.88 27.09
C VAL A 287 -16.91 22.57 28.43
N THR A 288 -17.71 22.21 29.44
CA THR A 288 -17.62 22.81 30.79
C THR A 288 -16.38 22.41 31.58
N LEU A 289 -15.72 21.30 31.25
CA LEU A 289 -14.51 20.83 31.94
C LEU A 289 -13.22 21.48 31.42
N ASP A 290 -13.27 22.10 30.23
CA ASP A 290 -12.14 22.77 29.58
C ASP A 290 -12.07 24.29 29.91
N CYS A 291 -12.94 24.78 30.80
CA CYS A 291 -12.97 26.16 31.33
C CYS A 291 -12.54 26.18 32.81
#